data_AF-A0A1B1SAI4-F1
#
_entry.id   AF-A0A1B1SAI4-F1
#
_cell.length_a   1.000
_cell.length_b   1.000
_cell.length_c   1.000
_cell.angle_alpha   90.00
_cell.angle_beta   90.00
_cell.angle_gamma   90.00
#
_symmetry.space_group_name_H-M   'P 1'
#
loop_
_entity.id
_entity.type
_entity.pdbx_description
1 polymer ?
#
loop_
_entity_poly.entity_id
_entity_poly.type
_entity_poly.pdbx_seq_one_letter_code
_entity_poly.pdbx_strand_id
1 'polypeptide(L)'
;MKQQNDIFSNDDALRRAFQKGLPDAPVTAWFTRKVMNRLPPRRRRMLNGMEWGAYGVAILVLALYWIGWISHIMSKGTVTVGDIGDMAVLLGFTLLPVVAILAPKVVAWIRE
;
A
#
# COMPACT_ATOMS: atom_id res chain seq x y z
N MET A 1 29.58 -49.01 5.07
CA MET A 1 29.77 -48.31 6.36
C MET A 1 31.13 -47.62 6.51
N LYS A 2 32.18 -47.92 5.72
CA LYS A 2 33.49 -47.24 5.83
C LYS A 2 33.49 -45.77 5.36
N GLN A 3 32.84 -45.47 4.22
CA GLN A 3 32.84 -44.13 3.62
C GLN A 3 32.18 -43.03 4.47
N GLN A 4 31.20 -43.37 5.32
CA GLN A 4 30.48 -42.37 6.10
C GLN A 4 31.34 -41.79 7.23
N ASN A 5 32.24 -42.59 7.82
CA ASN A 5 33.13 -42.15 8.91
C ASN A 5 34.25 -41.22 8.42
N ASP A 6 34.69 -41.37 7.16
CA ASP A 6 35.72 -40.53 6.57
C ASP A 6 35.21 -39.10 6.30
N ILE A 7 33.91 -38.95 5.98
CA ILE A 7 33.27 -37.64 5.72
C ILE A 7 33.16 -36.83 7.02
N PHE A 8 32.71 -37.43 8.13
CA PHE A 8 32.62 -36.76 9.43
C PHE A 8 33.98 -36.34 9.99
N SER A 9 35.02 -37.18 9.81
CA SER A 9 36.40 -36.88 10.19
C SER A 9 36.96 -35.68 9.42
N ASN A 10 36.65 -35.58 8.12
CA ASN A 10 37.11 -34.49 7.27
C ASN A 10 36.38 -33.17 7.55
N ASP A 11 35.08 -33.23 7.91
CA ASP A 11 34.29 -32.06 8.28
C ASP A 11 34.78 -31.40 9.57
N ASP A 12 35.14 -32.18 10.60
CA ASP A 12 35.69 -31.64 11.85
C ASP A 12 37.10 -31.03 11.65
N ALA A 13 37.90 -31.62 10.76
CA ALA A 13 39.20 -31.07 10.38
C ALA A 13 39.06 -29.76 9.60
N LEU A 14 38.12 -29.68 8.66
CA LEU A 14 37.78 -28.45 7.93
C LEU A 14 37.27 -27.37 8.88
N ARG A 15 36.37 -27.71 9.79
CA ARG A 15 35.78 -26.76 10.76
C ARG A 15 36.83 -26.15 11.67
N ARG A 16 37.82 -26.94 12.12
CA ARG A 16 38.97 -26.45 12.91
C ARG A 16 39.96 -25.61 12.08
N ALA A 17 40.14 -25.94 10.79
CA ALA A 17 40.98 -25.15 9.89
C ALA A 17 40.38 -23.77 9.60
N PHE A 18 39.06 -23.69 9.40
CA PHE A 18 38.35 -22.42 9.26
C PHE A 18 38.35 -21.61 10.56
N GLN A 19 38.15 -22.25 11.73
CA GLN A 19 38.18 -21.55 13.02
C GLN A 19 39.55 -20.96 13.38
N LYS A 20 40.67 -21.52 12.89
CA LYS A 20 42.03 -21.01 13.16
C LYS A 20 42.33 -19.67 12.49
N GLY A 21 41.58 -19.27 11.46
CA GLY A 21 41.85 -18.07 10.66
C GLY A 21 40.83 -16.93 10.83
N LEU A 22 39.75 -17.17 11.58
CA LEU A 22 38.72 -16.18 11.83
C LEU A 22 38.86 -15.68 13.26
N PRO A 23 39.01 -14.35 13.49
CA PRO A 23 38.81 -13.79 14.81
C PRO A 23 37.43 -14.23 15.30
N ASP A 24 37.34 -14.77 16.52
CA ASP A 24 36.06 -14.99 17.19
C ASP A 24 35.24 -13.72 16.99
N ALA A 25 34.13 -13.85 16.25
CA ALA A 25 33.33 -12.71 15.85
C ALA A 25 33.06 -11.91 17.12
N PRO A 26 33.51 -10.65 17.21
CA PRO A 26 33.39 -9.93 18.45
C PRO A 26 31.89 -9.86 18.76
N VAL A 27 31.53 -10.09 20.02
CA VAL A 27 30.15 -10.03 20.55
C VAL A 27 29.68 -8.57 20.50
N THR A 28 29.71 -7.98 19.31
CA THR A 28 29.37 -6.60 19.05
C THR A 28 27.86 -6.54 19.03
N ALA A 29 27.31 -5.71 19.92
CA ALA A 29 25.88 -5.46 20.04
C ALA A 29 25.21 -5.05 18.70
N TRP A 30 26.01 -4.71 17.69
CA TRP A 30 25.63 -4.39 16.32
C TRP A 30 24.93 -5.54 15.57
N PHE A 31 25.17 -6.80 15.94
CA PHE A 31 24.48 -7.98 15.37
C PHE A 31 23.52 -8.64 16.36
N THR A 32 23.02 -7.91 17.37
CA THR A 32 21.87 -8.39 18.13
C THR A 32 20.59 -8.23 17.30
N ARG A 33 19.62 -9.14 17.50
CA ARG A 33 18.25 -9.12 16.92
C ARG A 33 17.58 -7.71 16.93
N LYS A 34 18.03 -6.82 17.81
CA LYS A 34 17.60 -5.43 17.97
C LYS A 34 17.98 -4.50 16.81
N VAL A 35 18.91 -4.89 15.93
CA VAL A 35 19.33 -4.11 14.75
C VAL A 35 18.60 -4.56 13.47
N MET A 36 18.29 -5.85 13.34
CA MET A 36 17.57 -6.37 12.16
C MET A 36 16.07 -6.04 12.11
N ASN A 37 15.46 -5.55 13.20
CA ASN A 37 14.00 -5.31 13.24
C ASN A 37 13.58 -3.86 13.45
N ARG A 38 14.35 -2.89 12.93
CA ARG A 38 13.90 -1.49 12.83
C ARG A 38 13.45 -1.17 11.42
N LEU A 39 12.59 -2.00 10.83
CA LEU A 39 11.74 -1.46 9.77
C LEU A 39 10.92 -0.36 10.46
N PRO A 40 11.06 0.92 10.04
CA PRO A 40 10.32 2.00 10.66
C PRO A 40 8.85 1.59 10.68
N PRO A 41 8.15 1.72 11.81
CA PRO A 41 6.73 1.38 11.86
C PRO A 41 6.10 2.08 10.68
N ARG A 42 5.47 1.30 9.78
CA ARG A 42 4.83 1.85 8.58
C ARG A 42 4.00 3.01 9.09
N ARG A 43 4.42 4.24 8.80
CA ARG A 43 3.68 5.42 9.22
C ARG A 43 2.32 5.22 8.56
N ARG A 44 1.32 4.79 9.34
CA ARG A 44 -0.07 5.00 8.98
C ARG A 44 -0.14 6.51 8.93
N ARG A 45 0.08 7.09 7.75
CA ARG A 45 -0.24 8.48 7.51
C ARG A 45 -1.73 8.51 7.77
N MET A 46 -2.12 8.89 8.99
CA MET A 46 -3.48 9.34 9.24
C MET A 46 -3.73 10.33 8.13
N LEU A 47 -4.75 10.06 7.30
CA LEU A 47 -5.08 10.92 6.18
C LEU A 47 -5.08 12.35 6.70
N ASN A 48 -4.14 13.16 6.21
CA ASN A 48 -3.96 14.52 6.67
C ASN A 48 -5.30 15.23 6.47
N GLY A 49 -5.71 16.13 7.38
CA GLY A 49 -6.97 16.88 7.22
C GLY A 49 -7.11 17.56 5.86
N MET A 50 -5.98 17.81 5.18
CA MET A 50 -5.91 18.30 3.81
C MET A 50 -6.49 17.32 2.76
N GLU A 51 -6.30 16.00 2.90
CA GLU A 51 -6.90 15.01 1.99
C GLU A 51 -8.42 14.96 2.17
N TRP A 52 -8.91 15.04 3.41
CA TRP A 52 -10.34 15.15 3.70
C TRP A 52 -10.94 16.44 3.14
N GLY A 53 -10.22 17.56 3.24
CA GLY A 53 -10.60 18.82 2.61
C GLY A 53 -10.72 18.69 1.09
N ALA A 54 -9.74 18.05 0.44
CA ALA A 54 -9.76 17.81 -1.01
C ALA A 54 -10.95 16.93 -1.44
N TYR A 55 -11.25 15.85 -0.70
CA TYR A 55 -12.44 15.04 -0.97
C TYR A 55 -13.75 15.83 -0.81
N GLY A 56 -13.84 16.66 0.23
CA GLY A 56 -15.00 17.53 0.43
C GLY A 56 -15.23 18.49 -0.74
N VAL A 57 -14.17 19.15 -1.22
CA VAL A 57 -14.24 20.04 -2.39
C VAL A 57 -14.63 19.27 -3.64
N ALA A 58 -14.06 18.08 -3.87
CA ALA A 58 -14.39 17.26 -5.03
C ALA A 58 -15.88 16.87 -5.05
N ILE A 59 -16.43 16.44 -3.90
CA ILE A 59 -17.85 16.10 -3.76
C ILE A 59 -18.73 17.33 -3.99
N LEU A 60 -18.34 18.49 -3.46
CA LEU A 60 -19.11 19.73 -3.60
C LEU A 60 -19.17 20.19 -5.06
N VAL A 61 -18.03 20.23 -5.75
CA VAL A 61 -17.97 20.59 -7.18
C VAL A 61 -18.82 19.65 -8.01
N LEU A 62 -18.74 18.35 -7.73
CA LEU A 62 -19.51 17.33 -8.42
C LEU A 62 -21.01 17.49 -8.20
N ALA A 63 -21.44 17.80 -6.98
CA ALA A 63 -22.84 18.05 -6.65
C ALA A 63 -23.38 19.29 -7.40
N LEU A 64 -22.61 20.38 -7.44
CA LEU A 64 -22.97 21.58 -8.20
C LEU A 64 -23.12 21.28 -9.68
N TYR A 65 -22.22 20.46 -10.24
CA TYR A 65 -22.27 20.08 -11.65
C TYR A 65 -23.49 19.22 -11.98
N TRP A 66 -23.85 18.27 -11.11
CA TRP A 66 -25.09 17.49 -11.25
C TRP A 66 -26.33 18.38 -11.25
N ILE A 67 -26.41 19.33 -10.33
CA ILE A 67 -27.54 20.27 -10.24
C ILE A 67 -27.65 21.11 -11.51
N GLY A 68 -26.52 21.65 -11.99
CA GLY A 68 -26.46 22.44 -13.21
C GLY A 68 -26.82 21.64 -14.47
N TRP A 69 -26.40 20.38 -14.54
CA TRP A 69 -26.73 19.51 -15.66
C TRP A 69 -28.22 19.13 -15.67
N ILE A 70 -28.79 18.80 -14.50
CA ILE A 70 -30.22 18.50 -14.36
C ILE A 70 -31.07 19.72 -14.74
N SER A 71 -30.71 20.93 -14.28
CA SER A 71 -31.44 22.14 -14.64
C SER A 71 -31.35 22.47 -16.13
N HIS A 72 -30.18 22.24 -16.74
CA HIS A 72 -29.98 22.40 -18.19
C HIS A 72 -30.87 21.46 -19.00
N ILE A 73 -30.95 20.18 -18.63
CA ILE A 73 -31.83 19.21 -19.32
C ILE A 73 -33.30 19.56 -19.15
N MET A 74 -33.71 19.93 -17.93
CA MET A 74 -35.10 20.35 -17.69
C MET A 74 -35.48 21.57 -18.52
N SER A 75 -34.53 22.49 -18.78
CA SER A 75 -34.79 23.66 -19.62
C SER A 75 -34.87 23.36 -21.11
N LYS A 76 -34.11 22.36 -21.60
CA LYS A 76 -34.06 21.98 -23.02
C LYS A 76 -35.23 21.11 -23.47
N GLY A 77 -35.83 20.33 -22.56
CA GLY A 77 -37.00 19.49 -22.85
C GLY A 77 -36.77 18.33 -23.84
N THR A 78 -35.55 18.17 -24.37
CA THR A 78 -35.13 17.06 -25.23
C THR A 78 -33.79 16.51 -24.74
N VAL A 79 -33.65 15.18 -24.74
CA VAL A 79 -32.43 14.49 -24.34
C VAL A 79 -31.69 14.05 -25.60
N THR A 80 -30.48 14.56 -25.79
CA THR A 80 -29.61 14.27 -26.93
C THR A 80 -28.63 13.16 -26.59
N VAL A 81 -28.06 12.48 -27.60
CA VAL A 81 -26.98 11.49 -27.39
C VAL A 81 -25.77 12.08 -26.66
N GLY A 82 -25.48 13.37 -26.88
CA GLY A 82 -24.44 14.09 -26.15
C GLY A 82 -24.71 14.17 -24.64
N ASP A 83 -25.96 14.39 -24.24
CA ASP A 83 -26.34 14.47 -22.83
C ASP A 83 -26.17 13.11 -22.12
N ILE A 84 -26.43 12.00 -22.84
CA ILE A 84 -26.18 10.64 -22.34
C ILE A 84 -24.68 10.39 -22.12
N GLY A 85 -23.84 10.89 -23.04
CA GLY A 85 -22.39 10.84 -22.91
C GLY A 85 -21.91 11.60 -21.67
N ASP A 86 -22.40 12.82 -21.48
CA ASP A 86 -22.09 13.65 -20.31
C ASP A 86 -22.51 12.96 -19.00
N MET A 87 -23.68 12.31 -18.98
CA MET A 87 -24.15 11.54 -17.82
C MET A 87 -23.21 10.38 -17.47
N ALA A 88 -22.75 9.62 -18.47
CA ALA A 88 -21.84 8.51 -18.25
C ALA A 88 -20.49 8.98 -17.68
N VAL A 89 -19.98 10.10 -18.18
CA VAL A 89 -18.75 10.72 -17.67
C VAL A 89 -18.93 11.20 -16.23
N LEU A 90 -20.03 11.90 -15.94
CA LEU A 90 -20.38 12.37 -14.59
C LEU A 90 -20.48 11.20 -13.59
N LEU A 91 -21.10 10.09 -13.99
CA LEU A 91 -21.15 8.87 -13.18
C LEU A 91 -19.76 8.26 -12.96
N GLY A 92 -18.88 8.29 -13.96
CA GLY A 92 -17.49 7.86 -13.77
C GLY A 92 -16.77 8.70 -12.70
N PHE A 93 -16.93 10.01 -12.75
CA PHE A 93 -16.32 10.93 -11.79
C PHE A 93 -16.91 10.83 -10.38
N THR A 94 -18.17 10.43 -10.22
CA THR A 94 -18.77 10.22 -8.89
C THR A 94 -18.19 9.02 -8.15
N LEU A 95 -17.77 7.99 -8.89
CA LEU A 95 -17.21 6.78 -8.30
C LEU A 95 -15.78 6.97 -7.78
N LEU A 96 -15.00 7.85 -8.39
CA LEU A 96 -13.60 8.10 -7.99
C LEU A 96 -13.44 8.49 -6.51
N PRO A 97 -14.15 9.50 -5.96
CA PRO A 97 -14.04 9.85 -4.54
C PRO A 97 -14.58 8.74 -3.63
N VAL A 98 -15.62 8.01 -4.05
CA VAL A 98 -16.18 6.89 -3.26
C VAL A 98 -15.15 5.78 -3.09
N VAL A 99 -14.51 5.36 -4.18
CA VAL A 99 -13.45 4.34 -4.15
C VAL A 99 -12.25 4.84 -3.34
N ALA A 100 -11.86 6.10 -3.50
CA ALA A 100 -10.73 6.67 -2.77
C ALA A 100 -10.95 6.71 -1.24
N ILE A 101 -12.19 6.90 -0.78
CA ILE A 101 -12.55 6.87 0.65
C ILE A 101 -12.69 5.42 1.17
N LEU A 102 -13.23 4.51 0.37
CA LEU A 102 -13.46 3.11 0.77
C LEU A 102 -12.20 2.25 0.71
N ALA A 103 -11.34 2.42 -0.30
CA ALA A 103 -10.12 1.64 -0.50
C ALA A 103 -9.23 1.54 0.76
N PRO A 104 -8.89 2.63 1.47
CA PRO A 104 -8.07 2.53 2.68
C PRO A 104 -8.78 1.78 3.82
N LYS A 105 -10.11 1.86 3.92
CA LYS A 105 -10.90 1.15 4.95
C LYS A 105 -10.95 -0.35 4.68
N VAL A 106 -11.17 -0.73 3.42
CA VAL A 106 -11.19 -2.15 3.01
C VAL A 106 -9.81 -2.79 3.21
N VAL A 107 -8.73 -2.09 2.83
CA VAL A 107 -7.37 -2.57 3.04
C VAL A 107 -7.01 -2.69 4.52
N ALA A 108 -7.55 -1.83 5.38
CA ALA A 108 -7.37 -1.94 6.83
C ALA A 108 -8.10 -3.18 7.38
N TRP A 109 -9.35 -3.42 6.95
CA TRP A 109 -10.15 -4.57 7.38
C TRP A 109 -9.55 -5.92 6.97
N ILE A 110 -9.01 -6.05 5.75
CA ILE A 110 -8.37 -7.30 5.27
C ILE A 110 -7.08 -7.63 6.06
N ARG A 111 -6.47 -6.63 6.70
CA ARG A 111 -5.20 -6.79 7.45
C ARG A 111 -5.39 -7.08 8.93
N GLU A 112 -6.61 -6.99 9.44
CA GLU A 112 -7.02 -7.40 10.80
C GLU A 112 -7.41 -8.89 10.81
#